data_AF-A0A0C6FK01-F1
#
_entry.id   AF-A0A0C6FK01-F1
#
_cell.length_a   1.000
_cell.length_b   1.000
_cell.length_c   1.000
_cell.angle_alpha   90.00
_cell.angle_beta   90.00
_cell.angle_gamma   90.00
#
_symmetry.space_group_name_H-M   'P 1'
#
loop_
_entity.id
_entity.type
_entity.pdbx_description
1 polymer ?
#
loop_
_entity_poly.entity_id
_entity_poly.type
_entity_poly.pdbx_seq_one_letter_code
_entity_poly.pdbx_strand_id
1 'polypeptide(L)'
;MTSRVCFPSADYEAFRRETLAQYETNPEFLEGCRLSDSREMPDGFAFAMDCKGSKIVLTFHFGKDSVSSTTRTLITDRPEYSSGILTLSRRVGDCPGQAPGKGT
;
A
#
# COMPACT_ATOMS: atom_id res chain seq x y z
N MET A 1 3.77 3.06 -18.41
CA MET A 1 3.01 4.19 -17.83
C MET A 1 3.47 4.36 -16.39
N THR A 2 4.16 5.45 -16.08
CA THR A 2 4.53 5.82 -14.70
C THR A 2 3.48 6.80 -14.21
N SER A 3 2.51 6.33 -13.43
CA SER A 3 1.56 7.21 -12.74
C SER A 3 2.28 7.90 -11.59
N ARG A 4 2.35 9.23 -11.61
CA ARG A 4 2.86 10.01 -10.48
C ARG A 4 1.73 10.19 -9.48
N VAL A 5 1.71 9.34 -8.45
CA VAL A 5 0.77 9.43 -7.34
C VAL A 5 1.48 10.13 -6.17
N CYS A 6 0.83 11.13 -5.55
CA CYS A 6 1.30 11.73 -4.29
C CYS A 6 0.68 10.94 -3.12
N PHE A 7 1.48 10.58 -2.12
CA PHE A 7 0.98 9.88 -0.93
C PHE A 7 0.35 10.87 0.08
N PRO A 8 -0.77 10.54 0.74
CA PRO A 8 -1.55 11.50 1.52
C PRO A 8 -0.84 12.08 2.75
N SER A 9 0.25 11.48 3.26
CA SER A 9 0.93 11.93 4.47
C SER A 9 2.46 11.88 4.37
N ALA A 10 3.12 12.87 4.96
CA ALA A 10 4.57 12.90 5.20
C ALA A 10 4.98 12.11 6.46
N ASP A 11 4.03 11.91 7.36
CA ASP A 11 4.16 11.14 8.60
C ASP A 11 3.94 9.66 8.31
N TYR A 12 4.99 8.87 8.55
CA TYR A 12 5.02 7.44 8.30
C TYR A 12 3.99 6.68 9.15
N GLU A 13 3.89 6.98 10.44
CA GLU A 13 3.01 6.25 11.36
C GLU A 13 1.54 6.57 11.07
N ALA A 14 1.25 7.85 10.80
CA ALA A 14 -0.08 8.26 10.36
C ALA A 14 -0.47 7.56 9.06
N PHE A 15 0.42 7.57 8.06
CA PHE A 15 0.18 6.90 6.78
C PHE A 15 -0.07 5.41 6.94
N ARG A 16 0.77 4.72 7.71
CA ARG A 16 0.64 3.28 7.95
C ARG A 16 -0.71 2.97 8.59
N ARG A 17 -1.06 3.68 9.66
CA ARG A 17 -2.32 3.47 10.39
C ARG A 17 -3.53 3.72 9.49
N GLU A 18 -3.55 4.82 8.74
CA GLU A 18 -4.62 5.14 7.79
C GLU A 18 -4.74 4.07 6.70
N THR A 19 -3.61 3.62 6.16
CA THR A 19 -3.58 2.57 5.13
C THR A 19 -4.17 1.29 5.67
N LEU A 20 -3.71 0.79 6.83
CA LEU A 20 -4.25 -0.44 7.41
C LEU A 20 -5.74 -0.31 7.73
N ALA A 21 -6.17 0.83 8.30
CA ALA A 21 -7.57 1.09 8.62
C ALA A 21 -8.48 1.05 7.36
N GLN A 22 -8.00 1.54 6.21
CA GLN A 22 -8.76 1.45 4.95
C GLN A 22 -9.01 -0.01 4.56
N TYR A 23 -8.03 -0.90 4.68
CA TYR A 23 -8.20 -2.31 4.31
C TYR A 23 -8.94 -3.13 5.38
N GLU A 24 -8.95 -2.68 6.64
CA GLU A 24 -9.74 -3.31 7.71
C GLU A 24 -11.22 -2.95 7.67
N THR A 25 -11.58 -1.77 7.15
CA THR A 25 -12.94 -1.22 7.29
C THR A 25 -13.68 -1.05 5.97
N ASN A 26 -13.00 -1.06 4.82
CA ASN A 26 -13.64 -0.83 3.53
C ASN A 26 -14.41 -2.09 3.07
N PRO A 27 -15.75 -2.01 2.92
CA PRO A 27 -16.60 -3.13 2.55
C PRO A 27 -16.22 -3.78 1.21
N GLU A 28 -15.74 -3.00 0.24
CA GLU A 28 -15.34 -3.51 -1.08
C GLU A 28 -14.16 -4.48 -0.98
N PHE A 29 -13.26 -4.27 -0.01
CA PHE A 29 -12.16 -5.19 0.24
C PHE A 29 -12.60 -6.39 1.08
N LEU A 30 -13.44 -6.16 2.10
CA LEU A 30 -13.91 -7.19 3.02
C LEU A 30 -14.82 -8.23 2.36
N GLU A 31 -15.49 -7.89 1.25
CA GLU A 31 -16.36 -8.82 0.52
C GLU A 31 -15.59 -9.99 -0.12
N GLY A 32 -14.32 -9.79 -0.48
CA GLY A 32 -13.49 -10.77 -1.20
C GLY A 32 -12.18 -11.16 -0.53
N CYS A 33 -11.74 -10.41 0.48
CA CYS A 33 -10.43 -10.52 1.08
C CYS A 33 -10.46 -10.26 2.59
N ARG A 34 -9.55 -10.89 3.34
CA ARG A 34 -9.33 -10.61 4.76
C ARG A 34 -7.89 -10.19 4.99
N LEU A 35 -7.68 -9.13 5.77
CA LEU A 35 -6.36 -8.81 6.28
C LEU A 35 -5.85 -9.98 7.14
N SER A 36 -4.63 -10.46 6.87
CA SER A 36 -4.09 -11.67 7.51
C SER A 36 -2.80 -11.43 8.26
N ASP A 37 -1.83 -10.80 7.61
CA ASP A 37 -0.52 -10.50 8.17
C ASP A 37 -0.24 -9.00 8.07
N SER A 38 0.29 -8.38 9.12
CA SER A 38 0.94 -7.07 9.01
C SER A 38 2.28 -7.10 9.73
N ARG A 39 3.28 -6.43 9.14
CA ARG A 39 4.64 -6.41 9.64
C ARG A 39 5.28 -5.05 9.41
N GLU A 40 5.88 -4.53 10.46
CA GLU A 40 6.77 -3.38 10.37
C GLU A 40 8.18 -3.81 9.93
N MET A 41 8.83 -2.91 9.20
CA MET A 41 10.19 -3.05 8.67
C MET A 41 10.97 -1.76 8.98
N PRO A 42 12.31 -1.80 9.01
CA PRO A 42 13.12 -0.62 9.36
C PRO A 42 12.87 0.61 8.47
N ASP A 43 12.48 0.39 7.22
CA ASP A 43 12.24 1.40 6.20
C ASP A 43 10.80 1.36 5.66
N GLY A 44 9.85 0.75 6.37
CA GLY A 44 8.50 0.64 5.86
C GLY A 44 7.63 -0.40 6.54
N PHE A 45 6.61 -0.86 5.81
CA PHE A 45 5.71 -1.89 6.32
C PHE A 45 5.16 -2.74 5.18
N ALA A 46 4.78 -3.96 5.52
CA ALA A 46 4.09 -4.85 4.63
C ALA A 46 2.83 -5.39 5.30
N PHE A 47 1.83 -5.69 4.49
CA PHE A 47 0.68 -6.45 4.95
C PHE A 47 0.18 -7.36 3.84
N ALA A 48 -0.53 -8.41 4.24
CA ALA A 48 -1.12 -9.36 3.33
C ALA A 48 -2.64 -9.40 3.50
N MET A 49 -3.28 -9.64 2.38
CA MET A 49 -4.70 -9.94 2.30
C MET A 49 -4.84 -11.35 1.75
N ASP A 50 -5.55 -12.19 2.49
CA ASP A 50 -5.96 -13.50 2.03
C ASP A 50 -7.31 -13.34 1.32
N CYS A 51 -7.28 -13.50 0.01
CA CYS A 51 -8.45 -13.43 -0.86
C CYS A 51 -8.84 -14.82 -1.33
N LYS A 52 -10.06 -14.99 -1.85
CA LYS A 52 -10.47 -16.28 -2.42
C LYS A 52 -9.58 -16.66 -3.61
N GLY A 53 -8.78 -17.72 -3.45
CA GLY A 53 -7.89 -18.25 -4.50
C GLY A 53 -6.60 -17.46 -4.74
N SER A 54 -6.33 -16.41 -3.95
CA SER A 54 -5.10 -15.63 -4.07
C SER A 54 -4.66 -15.01 -2.74
N LYS A 55 -3.36 -14.74 -2.62
CA LYS A 55 -2.80 -13.92 -1.55
C LYS A 55 -2.24 -12.64 -2.16
N ILE A 56 -2.70 -11.50 -1.68
CA ILE A 56 -2.19 -10.20 -2.10
C ILE A 56 -1.25 -9.69 -1.02
N VAL A 57 -0.01 -9.38 -1.38
CA VAL A 57 0.99 -8.81 -0.47
C VAL A 57 1.28 -7.39 -0.91
N LEU A 58 1.04 -6.43 -0.02
CA LEU A 58 1.41 -5.04 -0.22
C LEU A 58 2.63 -4.73 0.63
N THR A 59 3.62 -4.08 0.04
CA THR A 59 4.84 -3.66 0.72
C THR A 59 5.10 -2.21 0.39
N PHE A 60 5.29 -1.38 1.40
CA PHE A 60 5.64 0.02 1.27
C PHE A 60 7.04 0.24 1.85
N HIS A 61 7.93 0.86 1.07
CA HIS A 61 9.24 1.33 1.53
C HIS A 61 9.29 2.86 1.45
N PHE A 62 9.82 3.47 2.50
CA PHE A 62 9.95 4.90 2.70
C PHE A 62 11.41 5.31 2.59
N GLY A 63 11.75 5.89 1.45
CA GLY A 63 12.99 6.61 1.27
C GLY A 63 12.90 8.04 1.80
N LYS A 64 14.01 8.77 1.64
CA LYS A 64 14.09 10.20 1.98
C LYS A 64 13.04 11.02 1.20
N ASP A 65 13.01 10.85 -0.12
CA ASP A 65 12.22 11.69 -1.04
C ASP A 65 11.11 10.90 -1.77
N SER A 66 11.10 9.58 -1.64
CA SER A 66 10.20 8.68 -2.36
C SER A 66 9.60 7.63 -1.45
N VAL A 67 8.45 7.13 -1.86
CA VAL A 67 7.84 5.95 -1.29
C VAL A 67 7.60 4.99 -2.44
N SER A 68 8.12 3.78 -2.34
CA SER A 68 7.82 2.71 -3.30
C SER A 68 6.80 1.76 -2.68
N SER A 69 5.75 1.43 -3.42
CA SER A 69 4.86 0.35 -3.05
C SER A 69 4.92 -0.78 -4.06
N THR A 70 4.94 -2.01 -3.58
CA THR A 70 4.81 -3.20 -4.41
C THR A 70 3.55 -3.93 -3.99
N THR A 71 2.71 -4.25 -4.96
CA THR A 71 1.58 -5.16 -4.79
C THR A 71 1.90 -6.45 -5.53
N ARG A 72 1.95 -7.57 -4.82
CA ARG A 72 2.11 -8.90 -5.41
C ARG A 72 0.80 -9.66 -5.26
N THR A 73 0.26 -10.15 -6.36
CA THR A 73 -0.90 -11.05 -6.35
C THR A 73 -0.40 -12.45 -6.64
N LEU A 74 -0.47 -13.31 -5.63
CA LEU A 74 -0.04 -14.71 -5.68
C LEU A 74 -1.29 -15.58 -5.88
N ILE A 75 -1.38 -16.27 -7.02
CA ILE A 75 -2.50 -17.19 -7.29
C ILE A 75 -2.11 -18.56 -6.74
N THR A 76 -2.79 -19.00 -5.68
CA THR A 76 -2.38 -20.18 -4.89
C THR A 76 -2.36 -21.45 -5.73
N ASP A 77 -3.38 -21.66 -6.56
CA ASP A 77 -3.55 -22.89 -7.35
C ASP A 77 -2.83 -22.84 -8.71
N ARG A 78 -2.37 -21.65 -9.12
CA ARG A 78 -1.66 -21.43 -10.39
C ARG A 78 -0.55 -20.38 -10.21
N PRO A 79 0.52 -20.70 -9.46
CA PRO A 79 1.56 -19.73 -9.13
C PRO A 79 2.20 -19.08 -10.37
N GLU A 80 2.21 -19.77 -11.51
CA GLU A 80 2.72 -19.30 -12.80
C GLU A 80 2.00 -18.05 -13.35
N TYR A 81 0.77 -17.79 -12.90
CA TYR A 81 -0.01 -16.60 -13.28
C TYR A 81 0.06 -15.46 -12.25
N SER A 82 0.85 -15.62 -11.19
CA SER A 82 1.06 -14.57 -10.20
C SER A 82 1.68 -13.34 -10.84
N SER A 83 1.34 -12.16 -10.33
CA SER A 83 1.78 -10.89 -10.90
C SER A 83 2.25 -9.92 -9.83
N GLY A 84 3.00 -8.91 -10.26
CA GLY A 84 3.52 -7.85 -9.40
C GLY A 84 3.36 -6.49 -10.07
N ILE A 85 2.89 -5.53 -9.29
CA ILE A 85 2.83 -4.11 -9.66
C ILE A 85 3.80 -3.38 -8.75
N LEU A 86 4.76 -2.68 -9.34
CA LEU A 86 5.62 -1.72 -8.65
C LEU A 86 5.09 -0.31 -8.93
N THR A 87 4.80 0.41 -7.87
CA THR A 87 4.43 1.82 -7.89
C THR A 87 5.51 2.63 -7.20
N LEU A 88 5.93 3.71 -7.84
CA LEU A 88 6.89 4.66 -7.29
C LEU A 88 6.20 6.01 -7.16
N SER A 89 6.24 6.55 -5.95
CA SER A 89 5.60 7.82 -5.61
C SER A 89 6.59 8.74 -4.92
N ARG A 90 6.26 10.03 -4.90
CA ARG A 90 6.98 11.02 -4.08
C ARG A 90 6.33 11.14 -2.71
N ARG A 91 7.13 11.43 -1.69
CA ARG A 91 6.64 11.73 -0.34
C ARG A 91 5.97 13.12 -0.36
N VAL A 92 4.82 13.28 0.30
CA VAL A 92 4.20 14.62 0.42
C VAL A 92 5.05 15.52 1.33
N GLY A 93 5.17 16.78 0.89
CA GLY A 93 6.20 17.75 1.26
C GLY A 93 6.80 18.44 0.03
N ASP A 94 6.82 17.74 -1.11
CA ASP A 94 7.39 18.17 -2.41
C ASP A 94 6.42 17.92 -3.60
N CYS A 95 5.10 18.11 -3.40
CA CYS A 95 4.12 18.05 -4.50
C CYS A 95 3.78 19.49 -4.96
N PRO A 96 4.47 20.06 -5.98
CA PRO A 96 4.18 21.42 -6.44
C PRO A 96 2.72 21.52 -6.93
N GLY A 97 1.94 22.40 -6.30
CA GLY A 97 0.56 22.73 -6.68
C GLY A 97 -0.55 22.00 -5.93
N GLN A 98 -0.27 21.09 -5.00
CA GLN A 98 -1.29 20.55 -4.10
C GLN A 98 -1.33 21.36 -2.80
N ALA A 99 -2.49 21.94 -2.49
CA ALA A 99 -2.74 22.57 -1.19
C ALA A 99 -2.56 21.50 -0.09
N PRO A 100 -1.91 21.84 1.04
CA PRO A 100 -1.79 20.90 2.15
C PRO A 100 -3.19 20.42 2.54
N GLY A 101 -3.42 19.11 2.38
CA GLY A 101 -4.68 18.49 2.77
C GLY A 101 -4.92 18.76 4.25
N LYS A 102 -6.10 19.26 4.59
CA LYS A 102 -6.53 19.36 5.98
C LYS A 102 -6.57 17.94 6.56
N GLY A 103 -5.58 17.59 7.35
CA GLY A 103 -5.69 16.46 8.27
C GLY A 103 -6.85 16.75 9.21
N THR A 104 -7.92 15.98 9.09
CA THR A 104 -8.96 15.85 10.11
C THR A 104 -8.49 14.88 11.18
#